data_AF-Q8HF37-F1
#
_entry.id   AF-Q8HF37-F1
#
_cell.length_a   1.000
_cell.length_b   1.000
_cell.length_c   1.000
_cell.angle_alpha   90.00
_cell.angle_beta   90.00
_cell.angle_gamma   90.00
#
_symmetry.space_group_name_H-M   'P 1'
#
loop_
_entity.id
_entity.type
_entity.pdbx_description
1 polymer ?
#
loop_
_entity_poly.entity_id
_entity_poly.type
_entity_poly.pdbx_seq_one_letter_code
_entity_poly.pdbx_strand_id
1 'polypeptide(L)'
;IEATTKYFLTQATAAAMILFASTTNAWLVGEWEIHQLSHPLATTTVMLALALKLGLAPVHFWLPEVLQGLELTTGLILSTWQKLAPFALMIQVAPTINSSLLVTIGLLSTLVGGWGGLNQTQLRKILAYSSIAHLGWMV
;
A
#
# COMPACT_ATOMS: atom_id res chain seq x y z
N ILE A 1 17.15 10.92 8.32
CA ILE A 1 17.72 9.58 8.60
C ILE A 1 16.66 8.64 9.19
N GLU A 2 15.92 9.04 10.23
CA GLU A 2 14.85 8.19 10.77
C GLU A 2 13.70 7.92 9.78
N ALA A 3 13.23 8.95 9.04
CA ALA A 3 12.21 8.75 8.01
C ALA A 3 12.68 7.79 6.90
N THR A 4 13.95 7.88 6.51
CA THR A 4 14.53 7.00 5.49
C THR A 4 14.65 5.56 5.97
N THR A 5 14.97 5.31 7.25
CA THR A 5 15.02 3.95 7.79
C THR A 5 13.63 3.33 7.91
N LYS A 6 12.62 4.10 8.36
CA LYS A 6 11.22 3.66 8.38
C LYS A 6 10.72 3.28 6.98
N TYR A 7 10.96 4.14 5.99
CA TYR A 7 10.61 3.87 4.60
C TYR A 7 11.32 2.63 4.05
N PHE A 8 12.62 2.49 4.31
CA PHE A 8 13.38 1.34 3.82
C PHE A 8 12.84 0.03 4.38
N LEU A 9 12.60 -0.05 5.69
CA LEU A 9 12.08 -1.25 6.34
C LEU A 9 10.70 -1.63 5.82
N THR A 10 9.78 -0.68 5.67
CA THR A 10 8.43 -0.97 5.16
C THR A 10 8.45 -1.39 3.70
N GLN A 11 9.27 -0.76 2.87
CA GLN A 11 9.31 -1.09 1.44
C GLN A 11 10.07 -2.39 1.15
N ALA A 12 11.11 -2.71 1.93
CA ALA A 12 11.85 -3.97 1.83
C ALA A 12 10.98 -5.16 2.28
N THR A 13 10.26 -5.01 3.39
CA THR A 13 9.31 -6.04 3.86
C THR A 13 8.17 -6.25 2.86
N ALA A 14 7.61 -5.17 2.29
CA ALA A 14 6.62 -5.29 1.24
C ALA A 14 7.15 -6.01 -0.01
N ALA A 15 8.38 -5.72 -0.44
CA ALA A 15 9.00 -6.41 -1.58
C ALA A 15 9.22 -7.91 -1.29
N ALA A 16 9.68 -8.25 -0.09
CA ALA A 16 9.85 -9.64 0.33
C ALA A 16 8.52 -10.40 0.36
N MET A 17 7.44 -9.76 0.83
CA MET A 17 6.10 -10.35 0.81
C MET A 17 5.57 -10.58 -0.61
N ILE A 18 5.81 -9.66 -1.56
CA ILE A 18 5.45 -9.87 -2.97
C ILE A 18 6.16 -11.09 -3.54
N LEU A 19 7.47 -11.23 -3.28
CA LEU A 19 8.26 -12.37 -3.73
C LEU A 19 7.77 -13.67 -3.09
N PHE A 20 7.48 -13.66 -1.78
CA PHE A 20 6.91 -14.81 -1.09
C PHE A 20 5.56 -15.22 -1.70
N ALA A 21 4.70 -14.26 -1.99
CA ALA A 21 3.39 -14.54 -2.55
C ALA A 21 3.47 -15.06 -4.01
N SER A 22 4.38 -14.54 -4.83
CA SER A 22 4.57 -15.03 -6.20
C SER A 22 5.20 -16.42 -6.24
N THR A 23 6.22 -16.68 -5.41
CA THR A 23 6.87 -17.99 -5.31
C THR A 23 5.93 -19.07 -4.75
N THR A 24 5.10 -18.73 -3.77
CA THR A 24 4.08 -19.65 -3.26
C THR A 24 3.00 -19.95 -4.30
N ASN A 25 2.57 -18.95 -5.08
CA ASN A 25 1.64 -19.19 -6.20
C ASN A 25 2.27 -20.11 -7.26
N ALA A 26 3.50 -19.80 -7.69
CA ALA A 26 4.21 -20.60 -8.68
C ALA A 26 4.47 -22.03 -8.19
N TRP A 27 4.75 -22.22 -6.90
CA TRP A 27 4.93 -23.54 -6.30
C TRP A 27 3.64 -24.38 -6.31
N LEU A 28 2.49 -23.75 -6.09
CA LEU A 28 1.20 -24.44 -5.98
C LEU A 28 0.53 -24.68 -7.34
N VAL A 29 0.66 -23.74 -8.27
CA VAL A 29 -0.07 -23.74 -9.56
C VAL A 29 0.85 -24.08 -10.73
N GLY A 30 2.16 -23.82 -10.61
CA GLY A 30 3.15 -24.04 -11.67
C GLY A 30 3.31 -22.87 -12.64
N GLU A 31 2.56 -21.79 -12.47
CA GLU A 31 2.48 -20.67 -13.41
C GLU A 31 3.10 -19.39 -12.86
N TRP A 32 3.72 -18.60 -13.74
CA TRP A 32 4.39 -17.33 -13.42
C TRP A 32 3.67 -16.09 -13.97
N GLU A 33 2.52 -16.29 -14.64
CA GLU A 33 1.75 -15.18 -15.19
C GLU A 33 1.11 -14.31 -14.09
N ILE A 34 1.21 -12.99 -14.23
CA ILE A 34 0.69 -12.02 -13.24
C ILE A 34 -0.83 -12.15 -13.07
N HIS A 35 -1.55 -12.45 -14.15
CA HIS A 35 -3.01 -12.60 -14.14
C HIS A 35 -3.49 -13.90 -13.50
N GLN A 36 -2.59 -14.85 -13.22
CA GLN A 36 -2.92 -16.19 -12.74
C GLN A 36 -2.58 -16.38 -11.25
N LEU A 37 -2.89 -15.39 -10.42
CA LEU A 37 -2.83 -15.51 -8.97
C LEU A 37 -4.12 -16.18 -8.45
N SER A 38 -4.12 -17.51 -8.32
CA SER A 38 -5.36 -18.25 -8.01
C SER A 38 -5.46 -18.67 -6.54
N HIS A 39 -4.32 -18.88 -5.87
CA HIS A 39 -4.36 -19.40 -4.50
C HIS A 39 -4.73 -18.31 -3.48
N PRO A 40 -5.71 -18.53 -2.57
CA PRO A 40 -6.19 -17.52 -1.63
C PRO A 40 -5.11 -16.98 -0.69
N LEU A 41 -4.14 -17.82 -0.30
CA LEU A 41 -2.99 -17.35 0.50
C LEU A 41 -2.09 -16.40 -0.30
N ALA A 42 -1.87 -16.66 -1.59
CA ALA A 42 -1.03 -15.82 -2.43
C ALA A 42 -1.72 -14.50 -2.77
N THR A 43 -3.01 -14.52 -3.12
CA THR A 43 -3.78 -13.30 -3.45
C THR A 43 -3.90 -12.36 -2.25
N THR A 44 -4.17 -12.90 -1.05
CA THR A 44 -4.27 -12.10 0.18
C THR A 44 -2.92 -11.52 0.59
N THR A 45 -1.83 -12.28 0.49
CA THR A 45 -0.47 -11.80 0.82
C THR A 45 0.03 -10.77 -0.19
N VAL A 46 -0.18 -10.95 -1.50
CA VAL A 46 0.09 -9.92 -2.51
C VAL A 46 -0.68 -8.64 -2.19
N MET A 47 -1.97 -8.74 -1.87
CA MET A 47 -2.79 -7.56 -1.60
C MET A 47 -2.32 -6.80 -0.36
N LEU A 48 -1.99 -7.50 0.73
CA LEU A 48 -1.41 -6.87 1.93
C LEU A 48 -0.03 -6.24 1.64
N ALA A 49 0.77 -6.86 0.78
CA ALA A 49 2.06 -6.31 0.40
C ALA A 49 1.94 -5.04 -0.44
N LEU A 50 1.01 -5.01 -1.40
CA LEU A 50 0.70 -3.81 -2.18
C LEU A 50 0.09 -2.71 -1.30
N ALA A 51 -0.79 -3.08 -0.35
CA ALA A 51 -1.32 -2.17 0.65
C ALA A 51 -0.21 -1.54 1.50
N LEU A 52 0.79 -2.32 1.91
CA LEU A 52 1.94 -1.81 2.66
C LEU A 52 2.79 -0.84 1.80
N LYS A 53 3.02 -1.16 0.52
CA LYS A 53 3.74 -0.24 -0.41
C LYS A 53 3.02 1.10 -0.59
N LEU A 54 1.69 1.07 -0.72
CA LEU A 54 0.86 2.26 -0.94
C LEU A 54 0.53 3.03 0.34
N GLY A 55 0.66 2.40 1.51
CA GLY A 55 0.28 2.98 2.80
C GLY A 55 -1.22 2.96 3.04
N LEU A 56 -1.92 1.91 2.59
CA LEU A 56 -3.34 1.68 2.87
C LEU A 56 -3.54 1.18 4.32
N ALA A 57 -4.71 1.42 4.91
CA ALA A 57 -5.05 0.88 6.22
C ALA A 57 -5.22 -0.66 6.13
N PRO A 58 -4.81 -1.42 7.17
CA PRO A 58 -4.28 -0.99 8.47
C PRO A 58 -2.78 -0.64 8.47
N VAL A 59 -2.04 -0.91 7.39
CA VAL A 59 -0.58 -0.78 7.28
C VAL A 59 -0.07 0.63 6.91
N HIS A 60 -0.87 1.64 7.20
CA HIS A 60 -0.68 3.04 6.80
C HIS A 60 0.28 3.84 7.70
N PHE A 61 0.63 3.33 8.88
CA PHE A 61 1.31 4.09 9.94
C PHE A 61 2.67 4.69 9.53
N TRP A 62 3.36 4.08 8.57
CA TRP A 62 4.64 4.59 8.10
C TRP A 62 4.51 5.92 7.34
N LEU A 63 3.39 6.14 6.64
CA LEU A 63 3.26 7.20 5.65
C LEU A 63 3.22 8.61 6.28
N PRO A 64 2.45 8.88 7.37
CA PRO A 64 2.47 10.18 8.05
C PRO A 64 3.83 10.54 8.68
N GLU A 65 4.53 9.56 9.24
CA GLU A 65 5.83 9.80 9.88
C GLU A 65 6.93 10.04 8.86
N VAL A 66 6.95 9.26 7.78
CA VAL A 66 7.93 9.43 6.71
C VAL A 66 7.72 10.77 6.01
N LEU A 67 6.49 11.14 5.66
CA LEU A 67 6.22 12.42 5.00
C LEU A 67 6.60 13.63 5.88
N GLN A 68 6.41 13.55 7.19
CA GLN A 68 6.80 14.66 8.09
C GLN A 68 8.32 14.86 8.13
N GLY A 69 9.10 13.78 8.03
CA GLY A 69 10.56 13.83 8.10
C GLY A 69 11.27 14.11 6.77
N LEU A 70 10.51 14.32 5.69
CA LEU A 70 11.02 14.59 4.34
C LEU A 70 10.89 16.08 3.96
N GLU A 71 11.70 16.50 2.99
CA GLU A 71 11.52 17.77 2.29
C GLU A 71 10.29 17.72 1.37
N LEU A 72 9.65 18.86 1.12
CA LEU A 72 8.41 18.92 0.34
C LEU A 72 8.55 18.34 -1.08
N THR A 73 9.68 18.55 -1.75
CA THR A 73 9.96 18.01 -3.09
C THR A 73 10.05 16.49 -3.07
N THR A 74 10.79 15.92 -2.11
CA THR A 74 10.89 14.47 -1.93
C THR A 74 9.55 13.86 -1.48
N GLY A 75 8.79 14.57 -0.65
CA GLY A 75 7.44 14.19 -0.23
C GLY A 75 6.44 14.19 -1.39
N LEU A 76 6.57 15.13 -2.33
CA LEU A 76 5.77 15.16 -3.56
C LEU A 76 6.06 13.93 -4.44
N ILE A 77 7.33 13.58 -4.64
CA ILE A 77 7.73 12.38 -5.40
C ILE A 77 7.19 11.11 -4.72
N LEU A 78 7.28 11.03 -3.39
CA LEU A 78 6.75 9.91 -2.63
C LEU A 78 5.23 9.81 -2.73
N SER A 79 4.50 10.92 -2.67
CA SER A 79 3.04 10.92 -2.70
C SER A 79 2.43 10.72 -4.08
N THR A 80 3.21 10.90 -5.15
CA THR A 80 2.76 10.79 -6.55
C THR A 80 3.42 9.63 -7.28
N TRP A 81 4.72 9.73 -7.54
CA TRP A 81 5.46 8.80 -8.40
C TRP A 81 5.53 7.39 -7.83
N GLN A 82 5.81 7.26 -6.52
CA GLN A 82 5.94 5.96 -5.87
C GLN A 82 4.63 5.17 -5.81
N LYS A 83 3.47 5.82 -6.02
CA LYS A 83 2.17 5.16 -6.03
C LYS A 83 1.82 4.51 -7.36
N LEU A 84 2.41 4.95 -8.48
CA LEU A 84 2.03 4.51 -9.81
C LEU A 84 2.27 3.01 -10.05
N ALA A 85 3.49 2.53 -9.77
CA ALA A 85 3.83 1.13 -10.04
C ALA A 85 3.05 0.12 -9.17
N PRO A 86 2.93 0.30 -7.83
CA PRO A 86 2.12 -0.60 -7.02
C PRO A 86 0.62 -0.55 -7.39
N PHE A 87 0.10 0.60 -7.79
CA PHE A 87 -1.30 0.72 -8.21
C PHE A 87 -1.55 0.00 -9.55
N ALA A 88 -0.61 0.07 -10.50
CA ALA A 88 -0.71 -0.68 -11.75
C ALA A 88 -0.75 -2.20 -11.52
N LEU A 89 0.09 -2.72 -10.61
CA LEU A 89 0.05 -4.13 -10.21
C LEU A 89 -1.27 -4.50 -9.54
N MET A 90 -1.79 -3.62 -8.67
CA MET A 90 -3.07 -3.84 -7.99
C MET A 90 -4.21 -4.00 -9.01
N ILE A 91 -4.25 -3.17 -10.06
CA ILE A 91 -5.25 -3.28 -11.14
C ILE A 91 -5.15 -4.62 -11.87
N GLN A 92 -3.93 -5.08 -12.17
CA GLN A 92 -3.72 -6.34 -12.91
C GLN A 92 -4.15 -7.58 -12.11
N VAL A 93 -4.00 -7.53 -10.79
CA VAL A 93 -4.33 -8.64 -9.87
C VAL A 93 -5.75 -8.53 -9.30
N ALA A 94 -6.37 -7.34 -9.34
CA ALA A 94 -7.71 -7.08 -8.81
C ALA A 94 -8.79 -8.12 -9.17
N PRO A 95 -8.87 -8.64 -10.41
CA PRO A 95 -9.87 -9.66 -10.77
C PRO A 95 -9.75 -10.97 -9.97
N THR A 96 -8.57 -11.26 -9.43
CA THR A 96 -8.29 -12.49 -8.68
C THR A 96 -8.44 -12.33 -7.16
N ILE A 97 -8.55 -11.08 -6.68
CA ILE A 97 -8.64 -10.77 -5.25
C ILE A 97 -10.10 -10.82 -4.81
N ASN A 98 -10.35 -11.30 -3.59
CA ASN A 98 -11.67 -11.28 -2.99
C ASN A 98 -12.19 -9.84 -2.84
N SER A 99 -13.35 -9.55 -3.44
CA SER A 99 -13.99 -8.23 -3.42
C SER A 99 -14.26 -7.73 -1.99
N SER A 100 -14.63 -8.61 -1.07
CA SER A 100 -14.84 -8.24 0.33
C SER A 100 -13.57 -7.68 0.97
N LEU A 101 -12.41 -8.25 0.64
CA LEU A 101 -11.13 -7.78 1.16
C LEU A 101 -10.77 -6.39 0.59
N LEU A 102 -10.96 -6.17 -0.71
CA LEU A 102 -10.76 -4.85 -1.33
C LEU A 102 -11.64 -3.78 -0.67
N VAL A 103 -12.94 -4.05 -0.54
CA VAL A 103 -13.89 -3.12 0.11
C VAL A 103 -13.50 -2.85 1.56
N THR A 104 -13.07 -3.85 2.31
CA THR A 104 -12.63 -3.63 3.71
C THR A 104 -11.40 -2.73 3.77
N ILE A 105 -10.42 -2.90 2.88
CA ILE A 105 -9.22 -2.05 2.85
C ILE A 105 -9.57 -0.61 2.41
N GLY A 106 -10.44 -0.45 1.42
CA GLY A 106 -10.93 0.86 0.96
C GLY A 106 -11.70 1.62 2.04
N LEU A 107 -12.65 0.96 2.70
CA LEU A 107 -13.41 1.55 3.81
C LEU A 107 -12.51 1.89 5.02
N LEU A 108 -11.60 1.00 5.40
CA LEU A 108 -10.69 1.27 6.51
C LEU A 108 -9.77 2.46 6.20
N SER A 109 -9.24 2.55 4.98
CA SER A 109 -8.33 3.64 4.59
C SER A 109 -9.05 4.99 4.47
N THR A 110 -10.28 5.03 3.95
CA THR A 110 -11.09 6.26 3.94
C THR A 110 -11.42 6.74 5.36
N LEU A 111 -11.84 5.84 6.26
CA LEU A 111 -12.13 6.19 7.66
C LEU A 111 -10.89 6.68 8.41
N VAL A 112 -9.79 5.95 8.29
CA VAL A 112 -8.51 6.29 8.96
C VAL A 112 -7.93 7.59 8.40
N GLY A 113 -7.96 7.78 7.08
CA GLY A 113 -7.50 9.02 6.46
C GLY A 113 -8.35 10.23 6.87
N GLY A 114 -9.67 10.07 6.94
CA GLY A 114 -10.57 11.12 7.40
C GLY A 114 -10.35 11.50 8.86
N TRP A 115 -10.43 10.52 9.77
CA TRP A 115 -10.34 10.79 11.21
C TRP A 115 -8.92 11.19 11.64
N GLY A 116 -7.89 10.53 11.07
CA GLY A 116 -6.49 10.79 11.39
C GLY A 116 -6.04 12.18 10.98
N GLY A 117 -6.61 12.74 9.92
CA GLY A 117 -6.30 14.08 9.42
C GLY A 117 -6.82 15.22 10.31
N LEU A 118 -7.95 15.04 11.00
CA LEU A 118 -8.57 16.09 11.83
C LEU A 118 -7.71 16.52 13.02
N ASN A 119 -6.87 15.62 13.54
CA ASN A 119 -6.03 15.88 14.72
C ASN A 119 -4.62 16.39 14.36
N GLN A 120 -4.40 16.90 13.15
CA GLN A 120 -3.07 17.35 12.70
C GLN A 120 -3.06 18.84 12.40
N THR A 121 -2.01 19.52 12.87
CA THR A 121 -1.70 20.92 12.50
C THR A 121 -0.62 21.02 11.43
N GLN A 122 0.18 19.96 11.26
CA GLN A 122 1.30 19.91 10.32
C GLN A 122 0.80 19.60 8.92
N LEU A 123 1.05 20.51 7.96
CA LEU A 123 0.61 20.36 6.57
C LEU A 123 1.01 19.01 5.94
N ARG A 124 2.24 18.54 6.18
CA ARG A 124 2.72 17.27 5.63
C ARG A 124 1.95 16.07 6.16
N LYS A 125 1.56 16.06 7.43
CA LYS A 125 0.72 15.00 8.00
C LYS A 125 -0.72 15.08 7.48
N ILE A 126 -1.27 16.28 7.31
CA ILE A 126 -2.59 16.46 6.70
C ILE A 126 -2.60 15.89 5.27
N LEU A 127 -1.58 16.23 4.46
CA LEU A 127 -1.41 15.68 3.11
C LEU A 127 -1.18 14.16 3.11
N ALA A 128 -0.50 13.63 4.13
CA ALA A 128 -0.32 12.20 4.29
C ALA A 128 -1.68 11.49 4.46
N TYR A 129 -2.50 11.96 5.41
CA TYR A 129 -3.83 11.39 5.69
C TYR A 129 -4.82 11.59 4.54
N SER A 130 -4.79 12.74 3.86
CA SER A 130 -5.61 12.92 2.64
C SER A 130 -5.21 11.91 1.56
N SER A 131 -3.91 11.63 1.41
CA SER A 131 -3.43 10.65 0.45
C SER A 131 -3.86 9.21 0.78
N ILE A 132 -4.03 8.88 2.08
CA ILE A 132 -4.56 7.58 2.53
C ILE A 132 -6.05 7.50 2.20
N ALA A 133 -6.80 8.57 2.49
CA ALA A 133 -8.23 8.62 2.18
C ALA A 133 -8.51 8.51 0.68
N HIS A 134 -7.78 9.25 -0.16
CA HIS A 134 -7.95 9.20 -1.61
C HIS A 134 -7.61 7.82 -2.18
N LEU A 135 -6.53 7.19 -1.70
CA LEU A 135 -6.23 5.82 -2.11
C LEU A 135 -7.33 4.85 -1.70
N GLY A 136 -7.97 5.05 -0.55
CA GLY A 136 -9.12 4.24 -0.13
C GLY A 136 -10.35 4.35 -1.03
N TRP A 137 -10.54 5.49 -1.70
CA TRP A 137 -11.58 5.65 -2.72
C TRP A 137 -11.20 5.07 -4.09
N MET A 138 -9.90 4.95 -4.36
CA MET A 138 -9.39 4.39 -5.62
C MET A 138 -9.35 2.86 -5.62
N VAL A 139 -9.33 2.24 -4.45
CA VAL A 139 -9.40 0.78 -4.21
C VAL A 139 -10.85 0.32 -4.26
#